data_AF-A0A4Y8SB26-F1
#
_entry.id   AF-A0A4Y8SB26-F1
#
_cell.length_a   1.000
_cell.length_b   1.000
_cell.length_c   1.000
_cell.angle_alpha   90.00
_cell.angle_beta   90.00
_cell.angle_gamma   90.00
#
_symmetry.space_group_name_H-M   'P 1'
#
loop_
_entity.id
_entity.type
_entity.pdbx_description
1 polymer ?
#
loop_
_entity_poly.entity_id
_entity_poly.type
_entity_poly.pdbx_seq_one_letter_code
_entity_poly.pdbx_strand_id
1 'polypeptide(L)' 'MAHINATQIRNFKGYHQHRECTEIGDKLTCRWVFYICGFSFCDNYAFVLKFDGSEELVSIDAEDRILINGRRYGRKHWNH' A
#
# COMPACT_ATOMS: atom_id res chain seq x y z
N MET A 1 23.38 17.75 1.82
CA MET A 1 22.14 17.47 1.09
C MET A 1 21.14 16.97 2.12
N ALA A 2 20.00 17.64 2.28
CA ALA A 2 19.02 17.27 3.29
C ALA A 2 18.19 16.09 2.77
N HIS A 3 18.37 14.91 3.38
CA HIS A 3 17.47 13.78 3.15
C HIS A 3 16.07 14.17 3.63
N ILE A 4 15.13 14.41 2.73
CA ILE A 4 13.73 14.64 3.09
C ILE A 4 13.10 13.28 3.39
N ASN A 5 13.41 12.70 4.55
CA ASN A 5 12.72 11.52 5.07
C ASN A 5 11.40 11.95 5.74
N ALA A 6 10.51 12.55 4.98
CA ALA A 6 9.17 12.90 5.45
C ALA A 6 8.20 11.77 5.08
N THR A 7 7.98 10.84 6.01
CA THR A 7 6.90 9.86 5.88
C THR A 7 5.57 10.60 5.94
N GLN A 8 4.75 10.45 4.90
CA GLN A 8 3.41 10.99 4.86
C GLN A 8 2.40 9.86 4.97
N ILE A 9 1.38 10.07 5.80
CA ILE A 9 0.29 9.13 6.04
C ILE A 9 -1.03 9.80 5.66
N ARG A 10 -1.97 9.04 5.10
CA ARG A 10 -3.32 9.53 4.79
C ARG A 10 -4.38 8.45 4.96
N ASN A 11 -5.59 8.89 5.24
CA ASN A 11 -6.80 8.09 5.11
C ASN A 11 -7.26 8.14 3.64
N PHE A 12 -7.02 7.05 2.89
CA PHE A 12 -7.49 6.93 1.52
C PHE A 12 -8.72 6.01 1.49
N LYS A 13 -9.92 6.60 1.43
CA LYS A 13 -11.18 5.86 1.29
C LYS A 13 -11.36 4.79 2.39
N GLY A 14 -10.90 5.07 3.61
CA GLY A 14 -10.95 4.15 4.74
C GLY A 14 -9.67 3.34 4.95
N TYR A 15 -8.71 3.37 4.01
CA TYR A 15 -7.47 2.60 4.10
C TYR A 15 -6.29 3.42 4.56
N HIS A 16 -5.39 2.77 5.30
CA HIS A 16 -4.10 3.34 5.66
C HIS A 16 -3.19 3.34 4.42
N GLN A 17 -2.83 4.54 3.97
CA GLN A 17 -1.76 4.71 2.98
C GLN A 17 -0.64 5.53 3.57
N HIS A 18 0.58 5.10 3.31
CA HIS A 18 1.76 5.92 3.52
C HIS A 18 2.56 6.06 2.25
N ARG A 19 3.41 7.08 2.21
CA ARG A 19 4.50 7.17 1.25
C ARG A 19 5.72 7.68 1.97
N GLU A 20 6.85 7.08 1.63
CA GLU A 20 8.16 7.62 1.92
C GLU A 20 8.73 8.14 0.60
N CYS A 21 9.32 9.32 0.65
CA CYS A 21 9.99 9.93 -0.48
C CYS A 21 11.48 9.65 -0.37
N THR A 22 11.95 8.62 -1.04
CA THR A 22 13.38 8.25 -1.01
C THR A 22 14.07 8.80 -2.24
N GLU A 23 15.14 9.55 -2.03
CA GLU A 23 16.05 10.01 -3.07
C GLU A 23 17.19 8.99 -3.23
N ILE A 24 17.31 8.40 -4.42
CA ILE A 24 18.38 7.46 -4.78
C ILE A 24 19.11 8.03 -6.00
N GLY A 25 20.24 8.70 -5.77
CA GLY A 25 20.89 9.52 -6.80
C GLY A 25 19.97 10.65 -7.25
N ASP A 26 19.83 10.87 -8.56
CA ASP A 26 18.94 11.90 -9.12
C ASP A 26 17.45 11.47 -9.18
N LYS A 27 17.08 10.33 -8.59
CA LYS A 27 15.71 9.80 -8.64
C LYS A 27 14.99 9.96 -7.31
N LEU A 28 13.88 10.69 -7.34
CA LEU A 28 12.93 10.77 -6.23
C LEU A 28 11.82 9.73 -6.41
N THR A 29 11.73 8.77 -5.49
CA THR A 29 10.64 7.80 -5.44
C THR A 29 9.64 8.21 -4.37
N CYS A 30 8.48 8.70 -4.79
CA CYS A 30 7.36 9.07 -3.90
C CYS A 30 6.09 8.36 -4.35
N ARG A 31 5.75 7.21 -3.76
CA ARG A 31 4.54 6.46 -4.12
C ARG A 31 3.72 6.09 -2.90
N TRP A 32 2.41 6.32 -3.00
CA TRP A 32 1.46 5.85 -2.00
C TRP A 32 1.32 4.33 -2.07
N VAL A 33 1.53 3.70 -0.93
CA VAL A 33 1.42 2.26 -0.74
C VAL A 33 0.37 1.95 0.33
N PHE A 34 -0.30 0.81 0.19
CA PHE A 34 -1.16 0.22 1.21
C PHE A 34 -0.34 -0.70 2.10
N TYR A 35 -0.66 -0.72 3.40
CA TYR A 35 -0.07 -1.68 4.31
C TYR A 35 -0.80 -3.02 4.20
N ILE A 36 -0.09 -4.05 3.77
CA ILE A 36 -0.56 -5.42 3.69
C ILE A 36 -0.18 -6.09 5.00
N CYS A 37 -1.15 -6.61 5.75
CA CYS A 37 -0.87 -7.31 7.01
C CYS A 37 -0.49 -8.78 6.76
N GLY A 38 -1.03 -9.37 5.69
CA GLY A 38 -0.75 -10.76 5.33
C GLY A 38 -1.60 -11.23 4.17
N PHE A 39 -1.45 -12.51 3.86
CA PHE A 39 -2.16 -13.18 2.77
C PHE A 39 -3.05 -14.29 3.34
N SER A 40 -4.20 -14.51 2.71
CA SER A 40 -5.09 -15.62 3.03
C SER A 40 -4.49 -16.95 2.55
N PHE A 41 -4.92 -18.07 3.15
CA PHE A 41 -4.44 -19.41 2.82
C PHE A 41 -4.59 -19.81 1.35
N CYS A 42 -5.54 -19.20 0.63
CA CYS A 42 -5.80 -19.51 -0.78
C CYS A 42 -5.12 -18.55 -1.77
N ASP A 43 -4.20 -17.68 -1.31
CA ASP A 43 -3.41 -16.70 -2.08
C ASP A 43 -4.19 -15.70 -2.96
N ASN A 44 -5.50 -15.83 -3.06
CA ASN A 44 -6.38 -14.96 -3.84
C ASN A 44 -6.86 -13.74 -3.04
N TYR A 45 -6.38 -13.56 -1.80
CA TYR A 45 -6.79 -12.47 -0.94
C TYR A 45 -5.64 -11.97 -0.06
N ALA A 46 -5.65 -10.67 0.22
CA ALA A 46 -4.75 -10.00 1.15
C ALA A 46 -5.55 -9.33 2.27
N PHE A 47 -4.97 -9.30 3.47
CA PHE A 47 -5.42 -8.44 4.55
C PHE A 47 -4.77 -7.07 4.40
N VAL A 48 -5.56 -6.01 4.31
CA VAL A 48 -5.09 -4.63 4.16
C VAL A 48 -5.51 -3.80 5.37
N LEU A 49 -4.58 -3.01 5.90
CA LEU A 49 -4.83 -2.15 7.04
C LEU A 49 -5.77 -0.99 6.69
N LYS A 50 -6.88 -0.90 7.41
CA LYS A 50 -7.77 0.26 7.42
C LYS A 50 -7.20 1.36 8.31
N PHE A 51 -7.62 2.59 8.04
CA PHE A 51 -7.17 3.77 8.79
C PHE A 51 -7.65 3.77 10.26
N ASP A 52 -8.69 3.01 10.56
CA ASP A 52 -9.18 2.78 11.93
C ASP A 52 -8.36 1.73 12.71
N GLY A 53 -7.33 1.14 12.08
CA GLY A 53 -6.46 0.13 12.68
C GLY A 53 -6.94 -1.31 12.51
N SER A 54 -8.14 -1.54 11.96
CA SER A 54 -8.61 -2.90 11.65
C SER A 54 -8.16 -3.37 10.27
N GLU A 55 -8.30 -4.66 9.99
CA GLU A 55 -7.90 -5.26 8.73
C GLU A 55 -9.12 -5.57 7.86
N GLU A 56 -8.97 -5.44 6.54
CA GLU A 56 -9.97 -5.86 5.57
C GLU A 56 -9.40 -6.86 4.57
N LEU A 57 -10.14 -7.93 4.32
CA LEU A 57 -9.80 -8.93 3.32
C LEU A 57 -10.21 -8.45 1.92
N VAL A 58 -9.24 -8.29 1.02
CA VAL A 58 -9.47 -7.83 -0.36
C VAL A 58 -8.96 -8.86 -1.37
N SER A 59 -9.66 -8.98 -2.51
CA SER A 59 -9.27 -9.93 -3.57
C SER A 59 -7.99 -9.50 -4.29
N ILE A 60 -7.13 -10.46 -4.61
CA ILE A 60 -5.98 -10.36 -5.51
C ILE A 60 -6.39 -11.00 -6.85
N ASP A 61 -6.04 -10.38 -7.97
CA ASP A 61 -6.23 -10.98 -9.30
C ASP A 61 -4.97 -11.67 -9.82
N ALA A 62 -5.06 -12.32 -10.97
CA ALA A 62 -3.94 -13.04 -11.60
C ALA A 62 -2.74 -12.15 -11.99
N GLU A 63 -2.87 -10.82 -11.90
CA GLU A 63 -1.79 -9.86 -12.15
C GLU A 63 -1.19 -9.30 -10.84
N ASP A 64 -1.44 -9.96 -9.70
CA ASP A 64 -1.02 -9.52 -8.37
C ASP A 64 -1.52 -8.10 -8.03
N ARG A 65 -2.83 -7.85 -8.22
CA ARG A 65 -3.46 -6.56 -7.89
C ARG A 65 -4.59 -6.70 -6.87
N ILE A 66 -4.49 -5.96 -5.77
CA ILE A 66 -5.57 -5.85 -4.78
C ILE A 66 -6.71 -4.97 -5.30
N LEU A 67 -7.95 -5.33 -5.00
CA LEU A 67 -9.12 -4.49 -5.25
C LEU A 67 -9.42 -3.61 -4.02
N ILE A 68 -9.24 -2.31 -4.17
CA ILE A 68 -9.52 -1.32 -3.13
C ILE A 68 -10.51 -0.30 -3.71
N ASN A 69 -11.68 -0.16 -3.08
CA ASN A 69 -12.70 0.83 -3.47
C ASN A 69 -12.97 0.87 -4.99
N GLY A 70 -13.15 -0.30 -5.61
CA GLY A 70 -13.44 -0.45 -7.05
C GLY A 70 -12.24 -0.30 -8.00
N ARG A 71 -11.01 -0.08 -7.49
CA ARG A 71 -9.80 0.05 -8.31
C ARG A 71 -8.76 -1.02 -7.97
N ARG A 72 -8.10 -1.54 -9.01
CA ARG A 72 -6.99 -2.51 -8.88
C ARG A 72 -5.66 -1.80 -8.67
N TYR A 73 -4.87 -2.28 -7.71
CA TYR A 73 -3.54 -1.77 -7.38
C TYR A 73 -2.51 -2.89 -7.34
N GLY A 74 -1.53 -2.87 -8.25
CA GLY A 74 -0.47 -3.88 -8.29
C GLY A 74 0.58 -3.72 -7.20
N ARG A 75 1.43 -4.75 -7.05
CA ARG A 75 2.55 -4.91 -6.09
C ARG A 75 3.34 -3.64 -5.78
N LYS A 76 3.54 -2.78 -6.77
CA LYS A 76 4.26 -1.51 -6.60
C LYS A 76 3.60 -0.52 -5.63
N HIS A 77 2.34 -0.75 -5.24
CA HIS A 77 1.59 0.03 -4.26
C HIS A 77 1.40 -0.73 -2.94
N TRP A 78 2.15 -1.79 -2.69
CA TRP A 78 2.04 -2.59 -1.48
C TRP A 78 3.27 -2.35 -0.61
N ASN A 79 3.10 -2.46 0.70
CA ASN A 79 4.16 -2.51 1.68
C ASN A 79 3.71 -3.50 2.76
N HIS A 80 4.56 -4.48 3.09
CA HIS A 80 4.29 -5.57 4.03
C HIS A 80 5.31 -5.47 5.16
#